data_AF-A0A2A7AD91-F1
#
_entry.id   AF-A0A2A7AD91-F1
#
_cell.length_a   1.000
_cell.length_b   1.000
_cell.length_c   1.000
_cell.angle_alpha   90.00
_cell.angle_beta   90.00
_cell.angle_gamma   90.00
#
_symmetry.space_group_name_H-M   'P 1'
#
loop_
_entity.id
_entity.type
_entity.pdbx_description
1 polymer ?
#
loop_
_entity_poly.entity_id
_entity_poly.type
_entity_poly.pdbx_seq_one_letter_code
_entity_poly.pdbx_strand_id
1 'polypeptide(L)' 'MTVARKRALANAVASARMEGLEISEQEKRDCLRYLDGKIDTATLVREALKRQKKQELSRR' A
#
# COMPACT_ATOMS: atom_id res chain seq x y z
N MET A 1 5.59 4.57 -14.21
CA MET A 1 6.02 3.22 -13.75
C MET A 1 6.94 2.50 -14.73
N THR A 2 8.20 2.29 -14.33
CA THR A 2 9.16 1.42 -15.05
C THR A 2 8.85 -0.06 -14.82
N VAL A 3 9.36 -0.95 -15.68
CA VAL A 3 9.24 -2.42 -15.50
C VAL A 3 9.81 -2.87 -14.15
N ALA A 4 10.95 -2.31 -13.74
CA ALA A 4 11.60 -2.61 -12.47
C ALA A 4 10.69 -2.31 -11.27
N ARG A 5 10.02 -1.15 -11.25
CA ARG A 5 9.10 -0.79 -10.16
C ARG A 5 7.84 -1.66 -10.13
N LYS A 6 7.31 -2.04 -11.29
CA LYS A 6 6.17 -2.98 -11.37
C LYS A 6 6.55 -4.34 -10.77
N ARG A 7 7.76 -4.83 -11.09
CA ARG A 7 8.28 -6.10 -10.54
C ARG A 7 8.53 -6.01 -9.04
N ALA A 8 9.09 -4.90 -8.56
CA ALA A 8 9.27 -4.68 -7.12
C ALA A 8 7.94 -4.75 -6.35
N LEU A 9 6.88 -4.11 -6.87
CA LEU A 9 5.54 -4.20 -6.29
C LEU A 9 4.99 -5.64 -6.33
N ALA A 10 5.11 -6.33 -7.46
CA ALA A 10 4.63 -7.72 -7.58
C ALA A 10 5.33 -8.65 -6.58
N ASN A 11 6.65 -8.51 -6.42
CA ASN A 11 7.43 -9.28 -5.46
C ASN A 11 7.00 -8.99 -4.01
N ALA A 12 6.82 -7.72 -3.65
CA ALA A 12 6.36 -7.33 -2.31
C ALA A 12 4.96 -7.90 -1.99
N VAL A 13 4.04 -7.82 -2.95
CA VAL A 13 2.69 -8.39 -2.81
C VAL A 13 2.72 -9.91 -2.70
N ALA A 14 3.59 -10.59 -3.48
CA ALA A 14 3.77 -12.03 -3.38
C ALA A 14 4.33 -12.43 -1.99
N SER A 15 5.32 -11.70 -1.49
CA SER A 15 5.90 -11.92 -0.15
C SER A 15 4.84 -11.80 0.94
N ALA A 16 4.04 -10.72 0.93
CA ALA A 16 2.97 -10.53 1.91
C ALA A 16 1.94 -11.67 1.87
N ARG A 17 1.57 -12.13 0.68
CA ARG A 17 0.65 -13.27 0.50
C ARG A 17 1.23 -14.58 1.02
N MET A 18 2.53 -14.81 0.88
CA MET A 18 3.20 -15.98 1.46
C MET A 18 3.14 -16.00 2.99
N GLU A 19 3.09 -14.81 3.61
CA GLU A 19 2.88 -14.63 5.05
C GLU A 19 1.40 -14.68 5.47
N GLY A 20 0.48 -14.94 4.53
CA GLY A 20 -0.97 -14.96 4.80
C GLY A 20 -1.60 -13.57 4.93
N LEU A 21 -0.89 -12.51 4.55
CA LEU A 21 -1.42 -11.14 4.57
C LEU A 21 -2.21 -10.86 3.29
N GLU A 22 -3.41 -10.33 3.46
CA GLU A 22 -4.19 -9.78 2.36
C GLU A 22 -3.78 -8.32 2.10
N ILE A 23 -3.45 -8.02 0.85
CA ILE A 23 -3.18 -6.66 0.39
C ILE A 23 -4.34 -6.21 -0.49
N SER A 24 -5.04 -5.17 -0.03
CA SER A 24 -6.16 -4.56 -0.75
C SER A 24 -5.71 -3.86 -2.04
N GLU A 25 -6.63 -3.71 -2.99
CA GLU A 25 -6.37 -2.92 -4.21
C GLU A 25 -6.01 -1.47 -3.90
N GLN A 26 -6.51 -0.94 -2.79
CA GLN A 26 -6.17 0.40 -2.37
C GLN A 26 -4.70 0.49 -1.93
N GLU A 27 -4.20 -0.45 -1.12
CA GLU A 27 -2.80 -0.48 -0.69
C GLU A 27 -1.86 -0.65 -1.89
N LYS A 28 -2.24 -1.46 -2.88
CA LYS A 28 -1.48 -1.57 -4.15
C LYS A 28 -1.39 -0.22 -4.87
N ARG A 29 -2.48 0.53 -4.95
CA ARG A 29 -2.50 1.88 -5.57
C ARG A 29 -1.63 2.88 -4.80
N ASP A 30 -1.61 2.81 -3.48
CA ASP A 30 -0.78 3.69 -2.67
C ASP A 30 0.70 3.37 -2.84
N CYS A 31 1.07 2.08 -2.87
CA CYS A 31 2.43 1.64 -3.19
C CYS A 31 2.85 2.07 -4.60
N LEU A 32 1.95 2.05 -5.59
CA LEU A 32 2.24 2.58 -6.93
C LEU A 32 2.53 4.08 -6.91
N ARG A 33 1.72 4.87 -6.19
CA ARG A 33 1.96 6.31 -6.04
C ARG A 33 3.31 6.59 -5.39
N TYR A 34 3.65 5.83 -4.36
CA TYR A 34 4.94 5.93 -3.66
C TYR A 34 6.11 5.58 -4.58
N LEU A 35 6.04 4.44 -5.29
CA LEU A 35 7.11 4.01 -6.20
C LEU A 35 7.29 4.96 -7.40
N ASP A 36 6.22 5.59 -7.88
CA ASP A 36 6.29 6.64 -8.90
C ASP A 36 6.79 7.99 -8.35
N GLY A 37 7.04 8.13 -7.05
CA GLY A 37 7.49 9.38 -6.41
C GLY A 37 6.41 10.45 -6.29
N LYS A 38 5.13 10.09 -6.48
CA LYS A 38 3.99 11.03 -6.36
C LYS A 38 3.67 11.39 -4.91
N ILE A 39 4.08 10.54 -3.97
CA ILE A 39 3.98 10.76 -2.54
C ILE A 39 5.26 10.30 -1.87
N ASP A 40 5.61 10.95 -0.76
CA ASP A 40 6.69 10.52 0.12
C ASP A 40 6.18 9.51 1.16
N THR A 41 7.12 8.96 1.93
CA THR A 41 6.84 7.99 2.99
C THR A 41 5.92 8.58 4.07
N ALA A 42 6.12 9.86 4.43
CA ALA A 42 5.33 10.53 5.45
C ALA A 42 3.85 10.67 5.04
N THR A 43 3.59 10.98 3.77
CA THR A 43 2.24 11.07 3.20
C THR A 43 1.59 9.69 3.14
N LEU A 44 2.31 8.68 2.66
CA LEU A 44 1.81 7.30 2.58
C LEU A 44 1.33 6.79 3.95
N VAL A 45 2.19 6.90 4.98
CA VAL A 45 1.87 6.45 6.35
C VAL A 45 0.68 7.21 6.92
N ARG A 46 0.64 8.54 6.73
CA ARG A 46 -0.46 9.38 7.22
C ARG A 46 -1.80 8.99 6.59
N GLU A 47 -1.84 8.77 5.27
CA GLU A 47 -3.04 8.35 4.56
C GLU A 47 -3.51 6.95 4.99
N ALA A 48 -2.58 6.01 5.24
CA ALA A 48 -2.88 4.68 5.75
C ALA A 48 -3.50 4.73 7.16
N LEU A 49 -2.85 5.43 8.11
CA LEU A 49 -3.34 5.58 9.48
C LEU A 49 -4.70 6.27 9.55
N LYS A 50 -4.92 7.32 8.74
CA LYS A 50 -6.21 8.01 8.67
C LYS A 50 -7.35 7.06 8.26
N ARG A 51 -7.08 6.15 7.31
CA ARG A 51 -8.07 5.15 6.86
C ARG A 51 -8.30 4.07 7.92
N GLN A 52 -7.26 3.59 8.57
CA GLN A 52 -7.40 2.62 9.66
C GLN A 52 -8.30 3.17 10.78
N LYS A 53 -8.06 4.41 11.21
CA LYS A 53 -8.90 5.09 12.21
C LYS A 53 -10.36 5.20 11.77
N LYS A 54 -10.62 5.54 10.50
CA LYS A 54 -11.98 5.62 9.95
C LYS A 54 -12.67 4.25 9.95
N GLN A 55 -11.96 3.18 9.59
CA GLN A 55 -12.50 1.82 9.62
C GLN A 55 -12.81 1.36 11.04
N GLU A 56 -11.94 1.66 12.00
CA GLU A 56 -12.16 1.36 13.41
C GLU A 56 -13.41 2.08 13.95
N LEU A 57 -13.57 3.36 13.64
CA LEU A 57 -14.75 4.16 14.01
C LEU A 57 -16.05 3.62 13.38
N SER A 58 -15.99 3.10 12.15
CA SER A 58 -17.17 2.55 11.47
C SER A 58 -17.59 1.16 11.97
N ARG A 59 -16.73 0.47 12.73
CA ARG A 59 -17.00 -0.85 13.31
C ARG A 59 -17.54 -0.78 14.74
N ARG A 60 -17.59 0.41 15.34
CA ARG A 60 -18.16 0.69 16.66
C ARG A 60 -19.59 1.19 16.49
#